data_AF-A0A954NUN5-F1
#
_entry.id   AF-A0A954NUN5-F1
#
_cell.length_a   1.000
_cell.length_b   1.000
_cell.length_c   1.000
_cell.angle_alpha   90.00
_cell.angle_beta   90.00
_cell.angle_gamma   90.00
#
_symmetry.space_group_name_H-M   'P 1'
#
loop_
_entity.id
_entity.type
_entity.pdbx_description
1 polymer ?
#
loop_
_entity_poly.entity_id
_entity_poly.type
_entity_poly.pdbx_seq_one_letter_code
_entity_poly.pdbx_strand_id
1 'polypeptide(L)'
;MSDICRTIWRVPAYLPYLQPELTADAIAEAEKAIGFTLPVEYLDLLRVQNGGYIRLSLPQMSHHKISGIGPHFSSLTDFDWSDCQEYVSFPLTGLVPFDGDGHWHLCLDYRKNSSNPAITYIDVECDDESPIAPSFKEYLTMLRIEVKDEMILHPVEDIETVKQQLSSRLGVNFDTTDTWAHGYPIERASLGRPSNPQWLWLSPNCVPRGFIRVDDERYNELRDVMPGNALRYPEVPANAYLMSVTDDVRNKVLEACKSCQFTIQPLADVVKSV
;
A
#
# COMPACT_ATOMS: atom_id res chain seq x y z
N MET A 1 -5.09 1.88 21.58
CA MET A 1 -4.93 1.91 20.12
C MET A 1 -3.78 0.98 19.79
N SER A 2 -4.03 -0.09 19.03
CA SER A 2 -2.98 -1.05 18.66
C SER A 2 -1.93 -0.35 17.79
N ASP A 3 -0.64 -0.68 17.97
CA ASP A 3 0.46 -0.09 17.19
C ASP A 3 0.25 -0.28 15.67
N ILE A 4 -0.42 -1.38 15.29
CA ILE A 4 -0.75 -1.69 13.89
C ILE A 4 -1.57 -0.60 13.21
N CYS A 5 -2.47 0.09 13.92
CA CYS A 5 -3.32 1.13 13.34
C CYS A 5 -2.51 2.31 12.79
N ARG A 6 -1.28 2.52 13.28
CA ARG A 6 -0.37 3.58 12.82
C ARG A 6 0.60 3.10 11.75
N THR A 7 0.99 1.84 11.78
CA THR A 7 2.04 1.28 10.91
C THR A 7 1.51 0.54 9.69
N ILE A 8 0.19 0.32 9.61
CA ILE A 8 -0.47 -0.35 8.47
C ILE A 8 -0.51 0.50 7.20
N TRP A 9 -0.56 1.83 7.30
CA TRP A 9 -0.74 2.71 6.15
C TRP A 9 0.51 2.78 5.28
N ARG A 10 0.31 2.79 3.96
CA ARG A 10 1.39 3.03 3.01
C ARG A 10 1.78 4.50 3.02
N VAL A 11 3.08 4.76 3.04
CA VAL A 11 3.65 6.11 2.96
C VAL A 11 4.38 6.26 1.61
N PRO A 12 4.21 7.38 0.89
CA PRO A 12 3.24 8.44 1.13
C PRO A 12 1.80 7.98 0.86
N ALA A 13 0.84 8.61 1.52
CA ALA A 13 -0.58 8.49 1.16
C ALA A 13 -0.85 9.19 -0.18
N TYR A 14 -1.60 8.57 -1.09
CA TYR A 14 -2.07 9.24 -2.29
C TYR A 14 -3.34 10.02 -1.95
N LEU A 15 -3.22 11.36 -1.87
CA LEU A 15 -4.22 12.23 -1.27
C LEU A 15 -5.59 12.23 -1.96
N PRO A 16 -5.69 12.09 -3.30
CA PRO A 16 -6.99 11.97 -3.96
C PRO A 16 -7.84 10.79 -3.47
N TYR A 17 -7.19 9.77 -2.88
CA TYR A 17 -7.85 8.55 -2.41
C TYR A 17 -8.06 8.52 -0.88
N LEU A 18 -7.75 9.62 -0.20
CA LEU A 18 -8.13 9.78 1.19
C LEU A 18 -9.52 10.38 1.27
N GLN A 19 -10.30 9.90 2.23
CA GLN A 19 -11.58 10.52 2.56
C GLN A 19 -11.38 11.79 3.41
N PRO A 20 -12.41 12.63 3.51
CA PRO A 20 -12.46 13.71 4.49
C PRO A 20 -12.29 13.21 5.93
N GLU A 21 -12.14 14.15 6.86
CA GLU A 21 -12.08 13.85 8.28
C GLU A 21 -13.27 12.98 8.72
N LEU A 22 -12.97 11.94 9.50
CA LEU A 22 -13.98 11.00 9.98
C LEU A 22 -14.80 11.63 11.10
N THR A 23 -16.05 12.00 10.80
CA THR A 23 -16.99 12.59 11.77
C THR A 23 -18.01 11.57 12.27
N ALA A 24 -18.65 11.86 13.41
CA ALA A 24 -19.73 11.03 13.93
C ALA A 24 -20.92 10.93 12.95
N ASP A 25 -21.27 12.04 12.29
CA ASP A 25 -22.33 12.08 11.29
C ASP A 25 -21.99 11.22 10.07
N ALA A 26 -20.74 11.28 9.59
CA ALA A 26 -20.28 10.44 8.47
C ALA A 26 -20.35 8.95 8.82
N ILE A 27 -19.97 8.58 10.05
CA ILE A 27 -20.10 7.19 10.53
C ILE A 27 -21.58 6.77 10.56
N ALA A 28 -22.45 7.60 11.16
CA ALA A 28 -23.87 7.27 11.30
C ALA A 28 -24.56 7.10 9.94
N GLU A 29 -24.28 7.97 8.97
CA GLU A 29 -24.83 7.83 7.62
C GLU A 29 -24.25 6.61 6.88
N ALA A 30 -22.96 6.29 7.08
CA ALA A 30 -22.37 5.09 6.49
C ALA A 30 -23.00 3.80 7.06
N GLU A 31 -23.13 3.70 8.38
CA GLU A 31 -23.77 2.55 9.05
C GLU A 31 -25.23 2.37 8.62
N LYS A 32 -25.96 3.48 8.48
CA LYS A 32 -27.32 3.49 7.95
C LYS A 32 -27.38 3.05 6.49
N ALA A 33 -26.43 3.48 5.65
CA ALA A 33 -26.36 3.11 4.25
C ALA A 33 -26.08 1.61 4.06
N ILE A 34 -25.14 1.06 4.83
CA ILE A 34 -24.81 -0.38 4.75
C ILE A 34 -25.78 -1.26 5.55
N GLY A 35 -26.56 -0.68 6.47
CA GLY A 35 -27.53 -1.37 7.31
C GLY A 35 -26.95 -2.08 8.54
N PHE A 36 -25.69 -1.82 8.89
CA PHE A 36 -24.96 -2.49 9.97
C PHE A 36 -24.09 -1.51 10.76
N THR A 37 -23.87 -1.83 12.04
CA THR A 37 -22.89 -1.12 12.87
C THR A 37 -21.48 -1.60 12.52
N LEU A 38 -20.56 -0.66 12.36
CA LEU A 38 -19.18 -0.95 11.99
C LEU A 38 -18.37 -1.48 13.19
N PRO A 39 -17.39 -2.39 12.96
CA PRO A 39 -16.50 -2.83 14.01
C PRO A 39 -15.73 -1.66 14.63
N VAL A 40 -15.57 -1.66 15.96
CA VAL A 40 -14.83 -0.60 16.66
C VAL A 40 -13.38 -0.51 16.17
N GLU A 41 -12.75 -1.65 15.87
CA GLU A 41 -11.39 -1.72 15.34
C GLU A 41 -11.27 -1.13 13.94
N TYR A 42 -12.33 -1.23 13.13
CA TYR A 42 -12.39 -0.59 11.81
C TYR A 42 -12.42 0.93 11.96
N LEU A 43 -13.26 1.44 12.85
CA LEU A 43 -13.35 2.87 13.13
C LEU A 43 -12.07 3.42 13.78
N ASP A 44 -11.44 2.67 14.68
CA ASP A 44 -10.14 3.03 15.27
C ASP A 44 -9.04 3.18 14.22
N LEU A 45 -9.06 2.31 13.20
CA LEU A 45 -8.16 2.41 12.06
C LEU A 45 -8.45 3.66 11.23
N LEU A 46 -9.71 3.90 10.87
CA LEU A 46 -10.12 5.07 10.07
C LEU A 46 -9.90 6.42 10.77
N ARG A 47 -9.88 6.44 12.11
CA ARG A 47 -9.50 7.63 12.90
C ARG A 47 -8.02 8.02 12.74
N VAL A 48 -7.15 7.07 12.38
CA VAL A 48 -5.74 7.37 12.09
C VAL A 48 -5.60 7.93 10.67
N GLN A 49 -6.26 7.28 9.71
CA GLN A 49 -6.34 7.75 8.33
C GLN A 49 -7.64 7.19 7.72
N ASN A 50 -8.49 8.06 7.17
CA ASN A 50 -9.80 7.65 6.67
C ASN A 50 -9.67 7.05 5.26
N GLY A 51 -9.21 5.80 5.20
CA GLY A 51 -9.04 5.02 3.98
C GLY A 51 -7.69 5.20 3.29
N GLY A 52 -7.49 4.45 2.21
CA GLY A 52 -6.32 4.51 1.36
C GLY A 52 -5.50 3.22 1.36
N TYR A 53 -4.32 3.30 0.75
CA TYR A 53 -3.45 2.13 0.59
C TYR A 53 -2.73 1.76 1.88
N ILE A 54 -2.55 0.45 2.07
CA ILE A 54 -1.82 -0.13 3.19
C ILE A 54 -0.49 -0.74 2.71
N ARG A 55 0.45 -0.91 3.63
CA ARG A 55 1.74 -1.59 3.41
C ARG A 55 1.75 -3.04 3.91
N LEU A 56 0.65 -3.49 4.50
CA LEU A 56 0.46 -4.87 4.94
C LEU A 56 -0.42 -5.62 3.94
N SER A 57 -0.28 -6.93 3.92
CA SER A 57 -1.01 -7.84 3.03
C SER A 57 -1.46 -9.08 3.81
N LEU A 58 -2.38 -9.84 3.22
CA LEU A 58 -2.71 -11.19 3.66
C LEU A 58 -1.85 -12.19 2.87
N PRO A 59 -1.25 -13.21 3.51
CA PRO A 59 -0.43 -14.18 2.80
C PRO A 59 -1.19 -14.84 1.64
N GLN A 60 -0.61 -14.83 0.44
CA GLN A 60 -1.14 -15.48 -0.77
C GLN A 60 -2.46 -14.89 -1.29
N MET A 61 -2.83 -13.68 -0.86
CA MET A 61 -4.08 -13.04 -1.27
C MET A 61 -3.87 -11.58 -1.65
N SER A 62 -4.62 -11.11 -2.65
CA SER A 62 -4.65 -9.70 -3.02
C SER A 62 -5.27 -8.88 -1.87
N HIS A 63 -4.52 -7.92 -1.35
CA HIS A 63 -4.99 -6.98 -0.35
C HIS A 63 -4.07 -5.77 -0.27
N HIS A 64 -4.61 -4.59 -0.57
CA HIS A 64 -3.77 -3.42 -0.84
C HIS A 64 -4.31 -2.12 -0.25
N LYS A 65 -5.57 -2.07 0.18
CA LYS A 65 -6.20 -0.86 0.70
C LYS A 65 -7.25 -1.18 1.76
N ILE A 66 -7.65 -0.13 2.47
CA ILE A 66 -8.83 -0.11 3.33
C ILE A 66 -9.74 0.99 2.80
N SER A 67 -10.99 0.67 2.52
CA SER A 67 -12.00 1.66 2.12
C SER A 67 -12.26 2.63 3.27
N GLY A 68 -12.23 3.93 2.98
CA GLY A 68 -12.64 4.93 3.96
C GLY A 68 -14.14 5.15 3.97
N ILE A 69 -14.60 6.03 4.85
CA ILE A 69 -15.97 6.54 4.86
C ILE A 69 -15.99 7.94 4.25
N GLY A 70 -16.59 8.07 3.07
CA GLY A 70 -16.71 9.34 2.36
C GLY A 70 -16.92 9.17 0.86
N PRO A 71 -16.86 10.25 0.08
CA PRO A 71 -17.23 10.25 -1.34
C PRO A 71 -16.10 9.84 -2.29
N HIS A 72 -14.87 9.65 -1.81
CA HIS A 72 -13.72 9.40 -2.66
C HIS A 72 -13.47 7.90 -2.84
N PHE A 73 -12.74 7.52 -3.89
CA PHE A 73 -12.29 6.13 -4.02
C PHE A 73 -11.15 5.86 -3.03
N SER A 74 -11.11 4.77 -2.26
CA SER A 74 -12.11 3.70 -2.14
C SER A 74 -13.07 4.03 -1.00
N SER A 75 -14.37 3.88 -1.23
CA SER A 75 -15.42 4.17 -0.25
C SER A 75 -16.12 2.89 0.20
N LEU A 76 -16.40 2.80 1.50
CA LEU A 76 -17.09 1.66 2.12
C LEU A 76 -18.56 1.57 1.71
N THR A 77 -19.15 2.67 1.26
CA THR A 77 -20.56 2.76 0.89
C THR A 77 -20.78 2.78 -0.62
N ASP A 78 -19.71 2.78 -1.41
CA ASP A 78 -19.75 2.82 -2.87
C ASP A 78 -19.54 1.42 -3.45
N PHE A 79 -20.52 0.54 -3.23
CA PHE A 79 -20.57 -0.79 -3.80
C PHE A 79 -21.99 -1.14 -4.22
N ASP A 80 -22.13 -1.97 -5.24
CA ASP A 80 -23.40 -2.50 -5.68
C ASP A 80 -23.25 -3.98 -6.05
N TRP A 81 -24.14 -4.81 -5.51
CA TRP A 81 -24.19 -6.25 -5.76
C TRP A 81 -25.26 -6.64 -6.79
N SER A 82 -26.04 -5.68 -7.29
CA SER A 82 -27.21 -5.91 -8.12
C SER A 82 -26.94 -6.82 -9.32
N ASP A 83 -25.82 -6.60 -10.00
CA ASP A 83 -25.41 -7.38 -11.18
C ASP A 83 -24.55 -8.61 -10.82
N CYS A 84 -24.14 -8.78 -9.56
CA CYS A 84 -23.23 -9.86 -9.17
C CYS A 84 -23.95 -11.14 -8.74
N GLN A 85 -25.18 -11.02 -8.22
CA GLN A 85 -25.87 -12.15 -7.58
C GLN A 85 -26.16 -13.31 -8.56
N GLU A 86 -26.31 -13.05 -9.85
CA GLU A 86 -26.54 -14.09 -10.87
C GLU A 86 -25.30 -14.95 -11.14
N TYR A 87 -24.11 -14.47 -10.78
CA TYR A 87 -22.82 -15.15 -11.03
C TYR A 87 -22.34 -16.01 -9.86
N VAL A 88 -23.00 -15.92 -8.70
CA VAL A 88 -22.59 -16.62 -7.48
C VAL A 88 -23.75 -17.38 -6.83
N SER A 89 -23.41 -18.50 -6.18
CA SER A 89 -24.34 -19.43 -5.53
C SER A 89 -24.68 -19.06 -4.08
N PHE A 90 -23.91 -18.15 -3.48
CA PHE A 90 -24.08 -17.68 -2.10
C PHE A 90 -24.76 -16.30 -2.03
N PRO A 91 -25.39 -15.96 -0.89
CA PRO A 91 -26.05 -14.66 -0.73
C PRO A 91 -25.04 -13.53 -0.57
N LEU A 92 -25.23 -12.45 -1.33
CA LEU A 92 -24.43 -11.23 -1.25
C LEU A 92 -24.94 -10.22 -0.20
N THR A 93 -26.23 -10.29 0.15
CA THR A 93 -26.80 -9.42 1.20
C THR A 93 -26.11 -9.66 2.54
N GLY A 94 -25.56 -8.60 3.14
CA GLY A 94 -24.79 -8.67 4.38
C GLY A 94 -23.28 -8.72 4.19
N LEU A 95 -22.78 -8.72 2.95
CA LEU A 95 -21.37 -8.52 2.63
C LEU A 95 -21.11 -7.04 2.33
N VAL A 96 -20.20 -6.43 3.08
CA VAL A 96 -19.80 -5.03 2.90
C VAL A 96 -18.31 -4.98 2.51
N PRO A 97 -17.96 -4.71 1.24
CA PRO A 97 -16.57 -4.66 0.78
C PRO A 97 -15.76 -3.52 1.42
N PHE A 98 -14.57 -3.84 1.94
CA PHE A 98 -13.60 -2.83 2.38
C PHE A 98 -12.28 -2.87 1.60
N ASP A 99 -12.10 -3.87 0.72
CA ASP A 99 -11.10 -3.91 -0.34
C ASP A 99 -11.66 -4.73 -1.51
N GLY A 100 -11.08 -4.56 -2.70
CA GLY A 100 -11.48 -5.23 -3.93
C GLY A 100 -11.20 -4.40 -5.18
N ASP A 101 -11.30 -5.05 -6.33
CA ASP A 101 -11.19 -4.43 -7.66
C ASP A 101 -12.44 -4.61 -8.54
N GLY A 102 -13.49 -5.24 -8.00
CA GLY A 102 -14.74 -5.55 -8.70
C GLY A 102 -14.85 -7.00 -9.16
N HIS A 103 -13.74 -7.74 -9.22
CA HIS A 103 -13.72 -9.18 -9.49
C HIS A 103 -13.61 -9.98 -8.20
N TRP A 104 -12.83 -9.46 -7.25
CA TRP A 104 -12.74 -9.99 -5.89
C TRP A 104 -12.94 -8.90 -4.84
N HIS A 105 -13.34 -9.32 -3.64
CA HIS A 105 -13.61 -8.44 -2.51
C HIS A 105 -13.18 -9.06 -1.19
N LEU A 106 -12.64 -8.24 -0.30
CA LEU A 106 -12.59 -8.54 1.14
C LEU A 106 -13.77 -7.84 1.80
N CYS A 107 -14.62 -8.62 2.46
CA CYS A 107 -15.89 -8.15 2.99
C CYS A 107 -15.93 -8.24 4.52
N LEU A 108 -16.52 -7.23 5.16
CA LEU A 108 -17.15 -7.38 6.46
C LEU A 108 -18.42 -8.22 6.25
N ASP A 109 -18.44 -9.44 6.76
CA ASP A 109 -19.49 -10.43 6.57
C ASP A 109 -20.42 -10.49 7.79
N TYR A 110 -21.58 -9.85 7.65
CA TYR A 110 -22.60 -9.74 8.69
C TYR A 110 -23.64 -10.87 8.64
N ARG A 111 -23.57 -11.79 7.67
CA ARG A 111 -24.63 -12.79 7.40
C ARG A 111 -24.91 -13.70 8.60
N LYS A 112 -23.90 -13.92 9.46
CA LYS A 112 -24.02 -14.72 10.69
C LYS A 112 -24.11 -13.88 11.96
N ASN A 113 -23.56 -12.66 11.97
CA ASN A 113 -23.52 -11.80 13.14
C ASN A 113 -23.51 -10.33 12.71
N SER A 114 -24.63 -9.64 12.96
CA SER A 114 -24.83 -8.23 12.59
C SER A 114 -24.05 -7.22 13.44
N SER A 115 -23.41 -7.66 14.53
CA SER A 115 -22.70 -6.79 15.50
C SER A 115 -21.20 -7.02 15.56
N ASN A 116 -20.73 -8.17 15.06
CA ASN A 116 -19.32 -8.54 15.01
C ASN A 116 -19.10 -9.36 13.74
N PRO A 117 -18.94 -8.70 12.57
CA PRO A 117 -18.82 -9.37 11.29
C PRO A 117 -17.52 -10.17 11.21
N ALA A 118 -17.59 -11.32 10.55
CA ALA A 118 -16.39 -12.03 10.11
C ALA A 118 -15.74 -11.29 8.92
N ILE A 119 -14.54 -11.71 8.54
CA ILE A 119 -13.89 -11.29 7.30
C ILE A 119 -13.94 -12.45 6.34
N THR A 120 -14.52 -12.23 5.16
CA THR A 120 -14.69 -13.23 4.11
C THR A 120 -14.12 -12.67 2.81
N TYR A 121 -13.32 -13.48 2.12
CA TYR A 121 -12.91 -13.21 0.75
C TYR A 121 -13.98 -13.74 -0.21
N ILE A 122 -14.30 -12.93 -1.21
CA ILE A 122 -15.34 -13.20 -2.20
C ILE A 122 -14.70 -13.06 -3.57
N ASP A 123 -14.86 -14.06 -4.41
CA ASP A 123 -14.49 -14.02 -5.83
C ASP A 123 -15.77 -14.22 -6.65
N VAL A 124 -16.26 -13.12 -7.22
CA VAL A 124 -17.53 -13.13 -7.96
C VAL A 124 -17.38 -13.71 -9.37
N GLU A 125 -16.15 -13.83 -9.88
CA GLU A 125 -15.88 -14.47 -11.17
C GLU A 125 -15.80 -16.00 -11.05
N CYS A 126 -15.37 -16.49 -9.89
CA CYS A 126 -15.13 -17.92 -9.66
C CYS A 126 -16.24 -18.63 -8.88
N ASP A 127 -17.30 -17.94 -8.47
CA ASP A 127 -18.32 -18.48 -7.54
C ASP A 127 -17.68 -19.06 -6.27
N ASP A 128 -16.74 -18.31 -5.68
CA ASP A 128 -15.99 -18.75 -4.49
C ASP A 128 -16.11 -17.76 -3.33
N GLU A 129 -16.26 -18.32 -2.13
CA GLU A 129 -16.16 -17.57 -0.88
C GLU A 129 -15.29 -18.34 0.13
N SER A 130 -14.37 -17.63 0.76
CA SER A 130 -13.41 -18.22 1.70
C SER A 130 -13.35 -17.41 2.99
N PRO A 131 -13.57 -18.04 4.18
CA PRO A 131 -13.45 -17.34 5.45
C PRO A 131 -11.99 -16.98 5.72
N ILE A 132 -11.75 -15.74 6.13
CA ILE A 132 -10.41 -15.22 6.45
C ILE A 132 -10.21 -15.15 7.96
N ALA A 133 -11.11 -14.44 8.65
CA ALA A 133 -11.00 -14.22 10.09
C ALA A 133 -12.39 -14.15 10.75
N PRO A 134 -12.52 -14.54 12.02
CA PRO A 134 -13.80 -14.48 12.73
C PRO A 134 -14.22 -13.06 13.14
N SER A 135 -13.33 -12.06 13.00
CA SER A 135 -13.62 -10.64 13.24
C SER A 135 -12.61 -9.74 12.55
N PHE A 136 -12.91 -8.44 12.42
CA PHE A 136 -11.94 -7.46 11.94
C PHE A 136 -10.69 -7.40 12.83
N LYS A 137 -10.86 -7.52 14.15
CA LYS A 137 -9.74 -7.59 15.09
C LYS A 137 -8.80 -8.75 14.79
N GLU A 138 -9.33 -9.95 14.57
CA GLU A 138 -8.48 -11.11 14.29
C GLU A 138 -7.83 -11.02 12.91
N TYR A 139 -8.52 -10.45 11.92
CA TYR A 139 -7.93 -10.15 10.61
C TYR A 139 -6.71 -9.23 10.73
N LEU A 140 -6.75 -8.18 11.57
CA LEU A 140 -5.57 -7.33 11.79
C LEU A 140 -4.35 -8.12 12.30
N THR A 141 -4.55 -9.19 13.07
CA THR A 141 -3.45 -10.05 13.56
C THR A 141 -2.85 -10.95 12.48
N MET A 142 -3.53 -11.11 11.34
CA MET A 142 -3.08 -11.93 10.21
C MET A 142 -2.25 -11.14 9.20
N LEU A 143 -2.38 -9.81 9.21
CA LEU A 143 -1.66 -8.92 8.29
C LEU A 143 -0.14 -9.00 8.48
N ARG A 144 0.60 -9.06 7.37
CA ARG A 144 2.06 -9.11 7.37
C ARG A 144 2.62 -8.08 6.39
N ILE A 145 3.82 -7.59 6.65
CA ILE A 145 4.54 -6.82 5.64
C ILE A 145 4.95 -7.79 4.54
N GLU A 146 4.48 -7.54 3.32
CA GLU A 146 4.94 -8.24 2.13
C GLU A 146 5.90 -7.33 1.38
N VAL A 147 7.16 -7.73 1.33
CA VAL A 147 8.18 -7.07 0.53
C VAL A 147 8.61 -8.00 -0.59
N LYS A 148 8.80 -7.42 -1.77
CA LYS A 148 9.45 -8.11 -2.89
C LYS A 148 10.94 -8.26 -2.60
N ASP A 149 11.70 -8.71 -3.59
CA ASP A 149 13.16 -8.82 -3.52
C ASP A 149 13.89 -7.45 -3.54
N GLU A 150 13.37 -6.50 -2.76
CA GLU A 150 13.94 -5.18 -2.50
C GLU A 150 15.10 -5.29 -1.51
N MET A 151 16.12 -4.46 -1.73
CA MET A 151 17.30 -4.34 -0.90
C MET A 151 17.33 -2.97 -0.23
N ILE A 152 17.91 -2.88 0.95
CA ILE A 152 18.22 -1.61 1.62
C ILE A 152 19.67 -1.26 1.29
N LEU A 153 19.90 -0.06 0.78
CA LEU A 153 21.19 0.59 0.62
C LEU A 153 21.34 1.63 1.74
N HIS A 154 22.30 1.45 2.66
CA HIS A 154 22.47 2.40 3.78
C HIS A 154 23.90 2.43 4.33
N PRO A 155 24.32 3.55 4.95
CA PRO A 155 23.70 4.87 4.88
C PRO A 155 23.94 5.52 3.50
N VAL A 156 23.04 6.40 3.08
CA VAL A 156 23.22 7.26 1.91
C VAL A 156 23.24 8.72 2.37
N GLU A 157 24.41 9.36 2.30
CA GLU A 157 24.56 10.79 2.61
C GLU A 157 24.21 11.66 1.41
N ASP A 158 24.66 11.23 0.22
CA ASP A 158 24.42 11.91 -1.05
C ASP A 158 24.11 10.88 -2.14
N ILE A 159 22.89 10.97 -2.69
CA ILE A 159 22.42 10.09 -3.74
C ILE A 159 23.19 10.30 -5.06
N GLU A 160 23.70 11.50 -5.33
CA GLU A 160 24.46 11.78 -6.55
C GLU A 160 25.81 11.05 -6.53
N THR A 161 26.48 11.00 -5.38
CA THR A 161 27.69 10.18 -5.19
C THR A 161 27.41 8.69 -5.45
N VAL A 162 26.29 8.16 -4.94
CA VAL A 162 25.89 6.77 -5.19
C VAL A 162 25.64 6.53 -6.68
N LYS A 163 24.89 7.42 -7.35
CA LYS A 163 24.60 7.34 -8.79
C LYS A 163 25.86 7.36 -9.64
N GLN A 164 26.82 8.24 -9.32
CA GLN A 164 28.10 8.34 -10.04
C GLN A 164 28.93 7.06 -9.90
N GLN A 165 29.03 6.52 -8.69
CA GLN A 165 29.80 5.29 -8.44
C GLN A 165 29.18 4.07 -9.14
N LEU A 166 27.85 3.92 -9.05
CA LEU A 166 27.15 2.83 -9.75
C LEU A 166 27.21 2.99 -11.27
N SER A 167 27.03 4.20 -11.80
CA SER A 167 27.19 4.51 -13.23
C SER A 167 28.56 4.06 -13.75
N SER A 168 29.62 4.42 -13.02
CA SER A 168 31.00 4.06 -13.37
C SER A 168 31.24 2.55 -13.34
N ARG A 169 30.72 1.84 -12.33
CA ARG A 169 30.91 0.38 -12.19
C ARG A 169 30.08 -0.44 -13.16
N LEU A 170 28.85 -0.02 -13.42
CA LEU A 170 27.90 -0.78 -14.25
C LEU A 170 28.01 -0.44 -15.73
N GLY A 171 28.63 0.70 -16.06
CA GLY A 171 28.71 1.24 -17.41
C GLY A 171 27.36 1.77 -17.90
N VAL A 172 26.61 2.44 -17.02
CA VAL A 172 25.25 2.93 -17.28
C VAL A 172 25.15 4.41 -16.95
N ASN A 173 24.06 5.05 -17.40
CA ASN A 173 23.66 6.37 -16.96
C ASN A 173 22.31 6.26 -16.27
N PHE A 174 22.12 7.06 -15.22
CA PHE A 174 20.79 7.24 -14.65
C PHE A 174 19.95 8.16 -15.53
N ASP A 175 18.66 7.86 -15.62
CA ASP A 175 17.66 8.71 -16.26
C ASP A 175 17.42 9.99 -15.43
N THR A 176 16.67 10.94 -16.01
CA THR A 176 16.09 12.04 -15.24
C THR A 176 15.27 11.50 -14.08
N THR A 177 15.51 12.03 -12.88
CA THR A 177 14.79 11.67 -11.66
C THR A 177 13.28 11.86 -11.83
N ASP A 178 12.50 10.80 -11.56
CA ASP A 178 11.05 10.87 -11.51
C ASP A 178 10.61 11.36 -10.14
N THR A 179 9.83 12.44 -10.11
CA THR A 179 9.21 12.99 -8.89
C THR A 179 7.67 13.04 -8.98
N TRP A 180 7.11 12.63 -10.13
CA TRP A 180 5.69 12.76 -10.44
C TRP A 180 4.91 11.54 -9.97
N ALA A 181 5.37 10.33 -10.30
CA ALA A 181 4.53 9.14 -10.18
C ALA A 181 4.15 8.79 -8.73
N HIS A 182 5.07 9.04 -7.78
CA HIS A 182 4.98 8.59 -6.39
C HIS A 182 5.13 9.70 -5.34
N GLY A 183 5.36 10.95 -5.75
CA GLY A 183 5.53 12.07 -4.82
C GLY A 183 6.87 12.12 -4.08
N TYR A 184 7.85 11.33 -4.52
CA TYR A 184 9.23 11.35 -4.03
C TYR A 184 10.19 10.97 -5.18
N PRO A 185 11.47 11.36 -5.09
CA PRO A 185 12.44 11.08 -6.16
C PRO A 185 12.69 9.57 -6.33
N ILE A 186 12.60 9.11 -7.57
CA ILE A 186 13.02 7.77 -7.99
C ILE A 186 14.12 7.93 -9.02
N GLU A 187 15.28 7.37 -8.67
CA GLU A 187 16.41 7.26 -9.57
C GLU A 187 16.34 5.92 -10.28
N ARG A 188 16.53 5.89 -11.59
CA ARG A 188 16.60 4.62 -12.32
C ARG A 188 17.68 4.61 -13.38
N ALA A 189 18.22 3.42 -13.66
CA ALA A 189 19.16 3.20 -14.74
C ALA A 189 18.79 1.93 -15.52
N SER A 190 18.94 1.99 -16.85
CA SER A 190 18.76 0.82 -17.71
C SER A 190 20.05 0.00 -17.77
N LEU A 191 19.94 -1.29 -17.48
CA LEU A 191 21.01 -2.30 -17.61
C LEU A 191 20.74 -3.30 -18.74
N GLY A 192 19.56 -3.23 -19.35
CA GLY A 192 19.09 -4.19 -20.35
C GLY A 192 19.30 -3.71 -21.78
N ARG A 193 18.65 -4.43 -22.71
CA ARG A 193 18.56 -4.06 -24.12
C ARG A 193 17.12 -3.62 -24.43
N PRO A 194 16.85 -2.87 -25.51
CA PRO A 194 15.48 -2.52 -25.87
C PRO A 194 14.52 -3.72 -25.99
N SER A 195 15.02 -4.88 -26.42
CA SER A 195 14.24 -6.12 -26.55
C SER A 195 14.09 -6.91 -25.24
N ASN A 196 14.90 -6.62 -24.22
CA ASN A 196 14.80 -7.20 -22.88
C ASN A 196 15.22 -6.12 -21.88
N PRO A 197 14.31 -5.18 -21.53
CA PRO A 197 14.64 -4.08 -20.65
C PRO A 197 14.87 -4.61 -19.23
N GLN A 198 15.94 -4.13 -18.60
CA GLN A 198 16.38 -4.52 -17.26
C GLN A 198 16.78 -3.25 -16.53
N TRP A 199 16.44 -3.17 -15.25
CA TRP A 199 16.46 -1.90 -14.54
C TRP A 199 17.02 -2.03 -13.14
N LEU A 200 17.59 -0.93 -12.69
CA LEU A 200 17.90 -0.62 -11.31
C LEU A 200 17.06 0.58 -10.91
N TRP A 201 16.39 0.51 -9.76
CA TRP A 201 15.71 1.63 -9.13
C TRP A 201 16.27 1.90 -7.75
N LEU A 202 16.40 3.18 -7.40
CA LEU A 202 16.73 3.66 -6.06
C LEU A 202 15.69 4.68 -5.63
N SER A 203 15.19 4.56 -4.41
CA SER A 203 14.24 5.53 -3.84
C SER A 203 14.45 5.70 -2.34
N PRO A 204 14.25 6.90 -1.78
CA PRO A 204 14.49 7.14 -0.35
C PRO A 204 13.46 6.41 0.53
N ASN A 205 13.86 6.07 1.76
CA ASN A 205 12.95 5.58 2.79
C ASN A 205 12.17 6.71 3.46
N CYS A 206 12.80 7.87 3.66
CA CYS A 206 12.14 9.08 4.15
C CYS A 206 11.54 9.86 2.97
N VAL A 207 10.20 9.97 2.96
CA VAL A 207 9.42 10.57 1.87
C VAL A 207 8.34 11.49 2.46
N PRO A 208 7.67 12.33 1.66
CA PRO A 208 6.52 13.09 2.14
C PRO A 208 5.46 12.19 2.79
N ARG A 209 4.67 12.73 3.72
CA ARG A 209 3.59 11.95 4.35
C ARG A 209 2.48 11.62 3.37
N GLY A 210 2.16 12.57 2.51
CA GLY A 210 1.17 12.42 1.44
C GLY A 210 1.62 13.12 0.17
N PHE A 211 1.05 12.72 -0.96
CA PHE A 211 1.32 13.35 -2.24
C PHE A 211 0.09 13.36 -3.15
N ILE A 212 0.12 14.29 -4.09
CA ILE A 212 -0.83 14.42 -5.18
C ILE A 212 -0.05 14.82 -6.44
N ARG A 213 -0.51 14.35 -7.59
CA ARG A 213 0.13 14.67 -8.88
C ARG A 213 -0.29 16.06 -9.33
N VAL A 214 0.63 16.78 -9.95
CA VAL A 214 0.44 18.21 -10.34
C VAL A 214 -0.67 18.43 -11.35
N ASP A 215 -1.04 17.40 -12.10
CA ASP A 215 -2.09 17.35 -13.11
C ASP A 215 -3.44 16.85 -12.56
N ASP A 216 -3.51 16.47 -11.28
CA ASP A 216 -4.76 16.10 -10.62
C ASP A 216 -5.66 17.35 -10.48
N GLU A 217 -6.95 17.20 -10.78
CA GLU A 217 -7.92 18.31 -10.74
C GLU A 217 -8.04 18.94 -9.33
N ARG A 218 -7.74 18.15 -8.29
CA ARG A 218 -7.76 18.58 -6.88
C ARG A 218 -6.39 18.99 -6.36
N TYR A 219 -5.39 19.18 -7.21
CA TYR A 219 -4.02 19.51 -6.80
C TYR A 219 -3.95 20.69 -5.84
N ASN A 220 -4.63 21.81 -6.15
CA ASN A 220 -4.59 23.01 -5.32
C ASN A 220 -5.30 22.83 -3.96
N GLU A 221 -6.27 21.93 -3.88
CA GLU A 221 -7.01 21.62 -2.66
C GLU A 221 -6.16 20.74 -1.73
N LEU A 222 -5.52 19.71 -2.29
CA LEU A 222 -4.98 18.61 -1.50
C LEU A 222 -3.49 18.70 -1.20
N ARG A 223 -2.68 19.43 -1.99
CA ARG A 223 -1.20 19.38 -1.89
C ARG A 223 -0.63 19.68 -0.50
N ASP A 224 -1.36 20.40 0.33
CA ASP A 224 -0.92 20.85 1.66
C ASP A 224 -1.62 20.11 2.82
N VAL A 225 -2.45 19.09 2.54
CA VAL A 225 -3.28 18.39 3.55
C VAL A 225 -2.47 17.51 4.51
N MET A 226 -1.38 16.90 4.04
CA MET A 226 -0.49 16.07 4.89
C MET A 226 0.96 16.56 4.80
N PRO A 227 1.29 17.68 5.47
CA PRO A 227 2.63 18.25 5.43
C PRO A 227 3.65 17.39 6.20
N GLY A 228 4.92 17.55 5.84
CA GLY A 228 6.05 16.86 6.48
C GLY A 228 6.39 15.51 5.86
N ASN A 229 7.34 14.82 6.46
CA ASN A 229 7.88 13.54 5.98
C ASN A 229 7.57 12.39 6.94
N ALA A 230 7.59 11.17 6.43
CA ALA A 230 7.51 9.92 7.18
C ALA A 230 8.36 8.83 6.53
N LEU A 231 8.59 7.76 7.28
CA LEU A 231 9.31 6.58 6.80
C LEU A 231 8.35 5.63 6.11
N ARG A 232 8.75 5.13 4.93
CA ARG A 232 8.05 4.03 4.23
C ARG A 232 8.14 2.74 5.04
N TYR A 233 9.32 2.50 5.61
CA TYR A 233 9.63 1.40 6.50
C TYR A 233 10.22 1.98 7.79
N PRO A 234 9.44 2.12 8.87
CA PRO A 234 9.92 2.60 10.17
C PRO A 234 11.05 1.77 10.77
N GLU A 235 11.18 0.53 10.33
CA GLU A 235 12.21 -0.43 10.74
C GLU A 235 13.57 -0.13 10.07
N VAL A 236 13.58 0.74 9.07
CA VAL A 236 14.75 1.08 8.24
C VAL A 236 15.19 2.53 8.53
N PRO A 237 16.51 2.83 8.58
CA PRO A 237 16.99 4.20 8.79
C PRO A 237 16.41 5.22 7.79
N ALA A 238 16.24 6.46 8.24
CA ALA A 238 15.67 7.54 7.42
C ALA A 238 16.53 7.90 6.18
N ASN A 239 17.85 7.80 6.33
CA ASN A 239 18.84 8.05 5.27
C ASN A 239 19.17 6.81 4.44
N ALA A 240 18.37 5.74 4.53
CA ALA A 240 18.49 4.60 3.65
C ALA A 240 17.73 4.82 2.34
N TYR A 241 18.21 4.15 1.29
CA TYR A 241 17.50 4.01 0.03
C TYR A 241 17.04 2.57 -0.13
N LEU A 242 15.84 2.39 -0.68
CA LEU A 242 15.37 1.11 -1.17
C LEU A 242 15.86 0.94 -2.60
N MET A 243 16.42 -0.23 -2.87
CA MET A 243 16.96 -0.63 -4.15
C MET A 243 16.15 -1.82 -4.69
N SER A 244 15.58 -1.67 -5.87
CA SER A 244 14.92 -2.74 -6.61
C SER A 244 15.66 -2.99 -7.92
N VAL A 245 15.79 -4.25 -8.32
CA VAL A 245 16.58 -4.66 -9.49
C VAL A 245 15.87 -5.78 -10.22
N THR A 246 15.85 -5.73 -11.55
CA THR A 246 15.35 -6.85 -12.36
C THR A 246 16.26 -8.07 -12.24
N ASP A 247 15.68 -9.27 -12.21
CA ASP A 247 16.39 -10.49 -11.78
C ASP A 247 17.62 -10.84 -12.64
N ASP A 248 17.54 -10.68 -13.97
CA ASP A 248 18.65 -11.05 -14.86
C ASP A 248 19.93 -10.22 -14.60
N VAL A 249 19.78 -9.03 -14.03
CA VAL A 249 20.89 -8.10 -13.74
C VAL A 249 21.20 -7.97 -12.25
N ARG A 250 20.45 -8.67 -11.38
CA ARG A 250 20.57 -8.59 -9.92
C ARG A 250 22.01 -8.83 -9.46
N ASN A 251 22.60 -9.98 -9.81
CA ASN A 251 23.95 -10.33 -9.38
C ASN A 251 25.00 -9.28 -9.79
N LYS A 252 24.90 -8.77 -11.02
CA LYS A 252 25.78 -7.70 -11.53
C LYS A 252 25.67 -6.43 -10.69
N VAL A 253 24.45 -6.04 -10.30
CA VAL A 253 24.23 -4.86 -9.44
C VAL A 253 24.77 -5.09 -8.03
N LEU A 254 24.51 -6.26 -7.43
CA LEU A 254 25.02 -6.56 -6.07
C LEU A 254 26.56 -6.57 -6.03
N GLU A 255 27.21 -7.11 -7.06
CA GLU A 255 28.67 -7.06 -7.22
C GLU A 255 29.19 -5.62 -7.35
N ALA A 256 28.49 -4.78 -8.13
CA ALA A 256 28.83 -3.36 -8.25
C ALA A 256 28.72 -2.64 -6.90
N CYS A 257 27.62 -2.84 -6.16
CA CYS A 257 27.45 -2.30 -4.81
C CYS A 257 28.58 -2.72 -3.88
N LYS A 258 28.95 -4.01 -3.88
CA LYS A 258 30.07 -4.53 -3.09
C LYS A 258 31.40 -3.89 -3.48
N SER A 259 31.65 -3.69 -4.78
CA SER A 259 32.86 -3.04 -5.28
C SER A 259 32.95 -1.54 -4.91
N CYS A 260 31.81 -0.89 -4.75
CA CYS A 260 31.65 0.47 -4.24
C CYS A 260 31.67 0.55 -2.71
N GLN A 261 31.83 -0.59 -2.01
CA GLN A 261 31.79 -0.68 -0.55
C GLN A 261 30.47 -0.21 0.07
N PHE A 262 29.37 -0.32 -0.67
CA PHE A 262 28.06 -0.06 -0.12
C PHE A 262 27.59 -1.19 0.80
N THR A 263 26.98 -0.83 1.92
CA THR A 263 26.29 -1.80 2.77
C THR A 263 24.89 -2.01 2.22
N ILE A 264 24.61 -3.27 1.87
CA ILE A 264 23.33 -3.71 1.34
C ILE A 264 22.81 -4.89 2.14
N GLN A 265 21.50 -4.96 2.36
CA GLN A 265 20.85 -6.10 2.99
C GLN A 265 19.43 -6.27 2.44
N PRO A 266 18.88 -7.49 2.37
CA PRO A 266 17.49 -7.67 1.96
C PRO A 266 16.53 -6.92 2.88
N LEU A 267 15.55 -6.22 2.31
CA LEU A 267 14.53 -5.52 3.08
C LEU A 267 13.73 -6.50 3.95
N ALA A 268 13.45 -7.69 3.40
CA ALA A 268 12.76 -8.77 4.09
C ALA A 268 13.42 -9.14 5.43
N ASP A 269 14.75 -9.08 5.53
CA ASP A 269 15.46 -9.47 6.76
C ASP A 269 15.31 -8.44 7.88
N VAL A 270 14.95 -7.19 7.55
CA VAL A 270 14.72 -6.12 8.52
C VAL A 270 13.25 -6.07 8.94
N VAL A 271 12.32 -6.26 8.00
CA VAL A 271 10.87 -6.08 8.23
C VAL A 271 10.15 -7.32 8.75
N LYS A 272 10.80 -8.49 8.77
CA LYS A 272 10.25 -9.77 9.31
C LYS A 272 9.83 -9.73 10.79
N SER A 273 10.11 -8.64 11.50
CA SER A 273 9.95 -8.50 12.96
C SER A 273 8.68 -7.77 13.39
N VAL A 274 7.78 -7.45 12.47
CA VAL A 274 6.51 -6.72 12.73
C VAL A 274 5.32 -7.65 12.84
#